data_AF-A0A940L9B8-F1
#
_entry.id   AF-A0A940L9B8-F1
#
_cell.length_a   1.000
_cell.length_b   1.000
_cell.length_c   1.000
_cell.angle_alpha   90.00
_cell.angle_beta   90.00
_cell.angle_gamma   90.00
#
_symmetry.space_group_name_H-M   'P 1'
#
loop_
_entity.id
_entity.type
_entity.pdbx_description
1 polymer ?
#
loop_
_entity_poly.entity_id
_entity_poly.type
_entity_poly.pdbx_seq_one_letter_code
_entity_poly.pdbx_strand_id
1 'polypeptide(L)'
;MEEVTLQKEALSRTQQNILDYFKTHDPKYIAEDAVYRNLSTGEVYTGREEISGMLHFMYHVAFDAKGEVVNTVITENKAVVEAYFKGRHVGELAGIKATNKEVDIPLCVSYDLIDGLITQARIYFLGEVFMNQAGVSAAPRQKTTFLVRDIFQLKFGHFRPVKELFSEAKDKNMMPEAKFSRVLSDFTGDAYRLILENGYDSLLDYETSLSTGMADPEWQQWYKKFMEHVESSHREILKEIF
;
A
#
# COMPACT_ATOMS: atom_id res chain seq x y z
N MET A 1 -23.57 42.08 -1.16
CA MET A 1 -23.85 41.68 0.24
C MET A 1 -24.64 40.39 0.28
N GLU A 2 -25.76 40.29 -0.43
CA GLU A 2 -26.60 39.08 -0.49
C GLU A 2 -25.86 37.83 -1.00
N GLU A 3 -25.09 37.95 -2.09
CA GLU A 3 -24.27 36.86 -2.65
C GLU A 3 -23.19 36.34 -1.66
N VAL A 4 -22.58 37.25 -0.89
CA VAL A 4 -21.58 36.92 0.14
C VAL A 4 -22.22 36.20 1.34
N THR A 5 -23.46 36.56 1.68
CA THR A 5 -24.22 35.89 2.76
C THR A 5 -24.62 34.48 2.34
N LEU A 6 -25.12 34.31 1.11
CA LEU A 6 -25.51 33.00 0.55
C LEU A 6 -24.33 32.03 0.47
N GLN A 7 -23.15 32.49 0.05
CA GLN A 7 -21.92 31.68 0.04
C GLN A 7 -21.53 31.21 1.45
N LYS A 8 -21.55 32.12 2.43
CA LYS A 8 -21.24 31.76 3.83
C LYS A 8 -22.21 30.73 4.41
N GLU A 9 -23.50 30.86 4.10
CA GLU A 9 -24.53 29.90 4.55
C GLU A 9 -24.38 28.53 3.87
N ALA A 10 -24.08 28.51 2.57
CA ALA A 10 -23.83 27.27 1.83
C ALA A 10 -22.57 26.53 2.33
N LEU A 11 -21.49 27.26 2.60
CA LEU A 11 -20.28 26.70 3.22
C LEU A 11 -20.59 26.13 4.62
N SER A 12 -21.34 26.85 5.44
CA SER A 12 -21.73 26.40 6.78
C SER A 12 -22.54 25.10 6.74
N ARG A 13 -23.49 24.97 5.79
CA ARG A 13 -24.27 23.75 5.59
C ARG A 13 -23.41 22.58 5.10
N THR A 14 -22.54 22.83 4.13
CA THR A 14 -21.61 21.81 3.61
C THR A 14 -20.71 21.29 4.73
N GLN A 15 -20.15 22.21 5.53
CA GLN A 15 -19.31 21.85 6.66
C GLN A 15 -20.06 20.98 7.67
N GLN A 16 -21.29 21.33 8.01
CA GLN A 16 -22.11 20.53 8.94
C GLN A 16 -22.40 19.14 8.37
N ASN A 17 -22.84 19.04 7.11
CA ASN A 17 -23.13 17.76 6.46
C ASN A 17 -21.93 16.80 6.49
N ILE A 18 -20.74 17.32 6.19
CA ILE A 18 -19.50 16.53 6.18
C ILE A 18 -19.08 16.12 7.58
N LEU A 19 -19.21 17.00 8.58
CA LEU A 19 -18.94 16.65 9.97
C LEU A 19 -19.92 15.60 10.52
N ASP A 20 -21.18 15.64 10.09
CA ASP A 20 -22.16 14.61 10.44
C ASP A 20 -21.84 13.28 9.74
N TYR A 21 -21.49 13.32 8.46
CA TYR A 21 -21.05 12.15 7.71
C TYR A 21 -19.84 11.46 8.37
N PHE A 22 -18.83 12.20 8.83
CA PHE A 22 -17.67 11.62 9.51
C PHE A 22 -18.02 10.89 10.82
N LYS A 23 -19.17 11.21 11.43
CA LYS A 23 -19.64 10.55 12.65
C LYS A 23 -20.54 9.35 12.35
N THR A 24 -21.39 9.46 11.34
CA THR A 24 -22.49 8.51 11.12
C THR A 24 -22.28 7.58 9.94
N HIS A 25 -21.45 7.99 8.97
CA HIS A 25 -21.36 7.36 7.65
C HIS A 25 -22.72 7.23 6.94
N ASP A 26 -23.67 8.12 7.25
CA ASP A 26 -25.03 8.08 6.72
C ASP A 26 -25.02 8.30 5.19
N PRO A 27 -25.55 7.36 4.38
CA PRO A 27 -25.48 7.43 2.92
C PRO A 27 -26.20 8.64 2.31
N LYS A 28 -27.08 9.31 3.06
CA LYS A 28 -27.76 10.54 2.57
C LYS A 28 -26.79 11.67 2.22
N TYR A 29 -25.59 11.67 2.81
CA TYR A 29 -24.55 12.68 2.53
C TYR A 29 -23.68 12.32 1.31
N ILE A 30 -23.93 11.17 0.68
CA ILE A 30 -23.22 10.68 -0.49
C ILE A 30 -24.11 10.93 -1.72
N ALA A 31 -23.53 11.30 -2.87
CA ALA A 31 -24.27 11.38 -4.13
C ALA A 31 -24.68 9.99 -4.64
N GLU A 32 -25.73 9.91 -5.46
CA GLU A 32 -26.25 8.61 -5.94
C GLU A 32 -25.26 7.85 -6.82
N ASP A 33 -24.42 8.58 -7.57
CA ASP A 33 -23.41 8.09 -8.51
C ASP A 33 -21.98 8.24 -7.95
N ALA A 34 -21.82 8.44 -6.64
CA ALA A 34 -20.53 8.70 -6.03
C ALA A 34 -19.53 7.56 -6.23
N VAL A 35 -18.24 7.87 -6.29
CA VAL A 35 -17.18 6.87 -6.49
C VAL A 35 -16.15 6.92 -5.36
N TYR A 36 -16.03 5.83 -4.61
CA TYR A 36 -15.00 5.68 -3.58
C TYR A 36 -13.89 4.78 -4.11
N ARG A 37 -12.63 5.18 -3.90
CA ARG A 37 -11.46 4.41 -4.28
C ARG A 37 -10.53 4.22 -3.10
N ASN A 38 -10.19 2.97 -2.79
CA ASN A 38 -9.10 2.65 -1.89
C ASN A 38 -7.79 2.70 -2.67
N LEU A 39 -6.91 3.66 -2.38
CA LEU A 39 -5.67 3.82 -3.13
C LEU A 39 -4.61 2.77 -2.76
N SER A 40 -4.74 2.13 -1.60
CA SER A 40 -3.83 1.07 -1.17
C SER A 40 -4.11 -0.25 -1.92
N THR A 41 -5.36 -0.54 -2.26
CA THR A 41 -5.78 -1.81 -2.90
C THR A 41 -6.21 -1.65 -4.37
N GLY A 42 -6.58 -0.44 -4.78
CA GLY A 42 -7.13 -0.17 -6.11
C GLY A 42 -8.63 -0.43 -6.24
N GLU A 43 -9.29 -0.95 -5.20
CA GLU A 43 -10.73 -1.24 -5.18
C GLU A 43 -11.57 0.03 -5.39
N VAL A 44 -12.70 -0.13 -6.08
CA VAL A 44 -13.63 0.94 -6.44
C VAL A 44 -15.04 0.52 -6.06
N TYR A 45 -15.76 1.43 -5.41
CA TYR A 45 -17.16 1.26 -5.03
C TYR A 45 -17.96 2.41 -5.64
N THR A 46 -19.06 2.09 -6.33
CA THR A 46 -19.87 3.05 -7.08
C THR A 46 -21.29 3.08 -6.57
N GLY A 47 -21.76 4.29 -6.27
CA GLY A 47 -23.09 4.56 -5.76
C GLY A 47 -23.27 4.24 -4.28
N ARG A 48 -24.36 4.76 -3.72
CA ARG A 48 -24.64 4.71 -2.27
C ARG A 48 -24.65 3.29 -1.72
N GLU A 49 -25.23 2.34 -2.44
CA GLU A 49 -25.40 0.97 -1.94
C GLU A 49 -24.05 0.27 -1.75
N GLU A 50 -23.19 0.27 -2.77
CA GLU A 50 -21.87 -0.37 -2.68
C GLU A 50 -20.99 0.32 -1.62
N ILE A 51 -21.02 1.65 -1.57
CA ILE A 51 -20.25 2.43 -0.59
C ILE A 51 -20.74 2.12 0.83
N SER A 52 -22.05 2.06 1.05
CA SER A 52 -22.63 1.72 2.35
C SER A 52 -22.28 0.29 2.76
N GLY A 53 -22.36 -0.65 1.82
CA GLY A 53 -21.97 -2.04 2.03
C GLY A 53 -20.51 -2.18 2.43
N MET A 54 -19.63 -1.43 1.76
CA MET A 54 -18.20 -1.37 2.11
C MET A 54 -17.96 -0.80 3.51
N LEU A 55 -18.59 0.34 3.85
CA LEU A 55 -18.44 0.95 5.17
C LEU A 55 -18.98 0.03 6.28
N HIS A 56 -20.15 -0.58 6.06
CA HIS A 56 -20.72 -1.56 6.98
C HIS A 56 -19.79 -2.78 7.14
N PHE A 57 -19.28 -3.32 6.03
CA PHE A 57 -18.35 -4.44 6.08
C PHE A 57 -17.11 -4.08 6.92
N MET A 58 -16.49 -2.93 6.65
CA MET A 58 -15.30 -2.49 7.38
C MET A 58 -15.59 -2.25 8.87
N TYR A 59 -16.61 -1.49 9.23
CA TYR A 59 -16.85 -1.07 10.62
C TYR A 59 -17.59 -2.09 11.50
N HIS A 60 -18.32 -3.03 10.89
CA HIS A 60 -19.25 -3.91 11.62
C HIS A 60 -19.13 -5.41 11.29
N VAL A 61 -18.43 -5.79 10.21
CA VAL A 61 -18.28 -7.22 9.82
C VAL A 61 -16.84 -7.69 9.99
N ALA A 62 -15.89 -7.03 9.31
CA ALA A 62 -14.47 -7.32 9.45
C ALA A 62 -13.94 -6.84 10.81
N PHE A 63 -14.46 -5.71 11.29
CA PHE A 63 -14.12 -5.15 12.58
C PHE A 63 -15.37 -4.80 13.38
N ASP A 64 -15.18 -4.69 14.69
CA ASP A 64 -16.04 -3.95 15.60
C ASP A 64 -15.28 -2.66 15.93
N ALA A 65 -15.52 -1.60 15.15
CA ALA A 65 -14.64 -0.44 15.10
C ALA A 65 -15.37 0.90 14.94
N LYS A 66 -14.61 1.98 15.13
CA LYS A 66 -15.03 3.37 14.90
C LYS A 66 -13.89 4.20 14.34
N GLY A 67 -14.24 5.28 13.64
CA GLY A 67 -13.30 6.33 13.25
C GLY A 67 -13.13 7.35 14.37
N GLU A 68 -11.89 7.62 14.77
CA GLU A 68 -11.53 8.72 15.67
C GLU A 68 -10.88 9.83 14.85
N VAL A 69 -11.65 10.89 14.57
CA VAL A 69 -11.19 12.03 13.78
C VAL A 69 -10.16 12.85 14.57
N VAL A 70 -9.04 13.14 13.92
CA VAL A 70 -7.94 13.94 14.48
C VAL A 70 -7.95 15.35 13.89
N ASN A 71 -8.14 15.45 12.57
CA ASN A 71 -8.07 16.72 11.85
C ASN A 71 -8.99 16.69 10.63
N THR A 72 -9.49 17.87 10.25
CA THR A 72 -10.34 18.05 9.08
C THR A 72 -10.02 19.36 8.37
N VAL A 73 -10.04 19.32 7.04
CA VAL A 73 -10.10 20.52 6.19
C VAL A 73 -11.36 20.42 5.36
N ILE A 74 -12.26 21.39 5.46
CA ILE A 74 -13.53 21.38 4.73
C ILE A 74 -13.71 22.72 4.02
N THR A 75 -13.97 22.65 2.71
CA THR A 75 -14.35 23.76 1.85
C THR A 75 -15.71 23.46 1.22
N GLU A 76 -16.20 24.34 0.34
CA GLU A 76 -17.47 24.11 -0.37
C GLU A 76 -17.42 22.89 -1.30
N ASN A 77 -16.25 22.57 -1.85
CA ASN A 77 -16.08 21.59 -2.92
C ASN A 77 -15.10 20.45 -2.58
N LYS A 78 -14.44 20.49 -1.42
CA LYS A 78 -13.49 19.47 -0.97
C LYS A 78 -13.63 19.25 0.52
N ALA A 79 -13.35 18.03 0.95
CA ALA A 79 -13.06 17.75 2.34
C ALA A 79 -11.88 16.80 2.46
N VAL A 80 -11.13 16.90 3.56
CA VAL A 80 -10.12 15.93 3.96
C VAL A 80 -10.32 15.63 5.43
N VAL A 81 -10.19 14.35 5.78
CA VAL A 81 -10.18 13.88 7.17
C VAL A 81 -8.93 13.06 7.44
N GLU A 82 -8.26 13.35 8.54
CA GLU A 82 -7.24 12.50 9.14
C GLU A 82 -7.85 11.87 10.38
N ALA A 83 -7.76 10.55 10.50
CA ALA A 83 -8.40 9.80 11.56
C ALA A 83 -7.61 8.53 11.91
N TYR A 84 -7.98 7.92 13.03
CA TYR A 84 -7.60 6.57 13.37
C TYR A 84 -8.81 5.65 13.31
N PHE A 85 -8.68 4.54 12.59
CA PHE A 85 -9.63 3.44 12.62
C PHE A 85 -9.29 2.53 13.81
N LYS A 86 -10.11 2.58 14.85
CA LYS A 86 -9.86 1.88 16.12
C LYS A 86 -10.95 0.89 16.43
N GLY A 87 -10.57 -0.31 16.85
CA GLY A 87 -11.50 -1.35 17.25
C GLY A 87 -10.88 -2.73 17.24
N ARG A 88 -11.72 -3.76 17.14
CA ARG A 88 -11.29 -5.16 17.20
C ARG A 88 -11.50 -5.88 15.87
N HIS A 89 -10.53 -6.66 15.43
CA HIS A 89 -10.62 -7.49 14.22
C HIS A 89 -11.43 -8.76 14.50
N VAL A 90 -12.68 -8.82 14.02
CA VAL A 90 -13.67 -9.86 14.36
C VAL A 90 -14.15 -10.68 13.16
N GLY A 91 -13.84 -10.26 11.94
CA GLY A 91 -14.17 -10.98 10.70
C GLY A 91 -12.93 -11.31 9.88
N GLU A 92 -13.13 -11.83 8.66
CA GLU A 92 -12.03 -12.04 7.71
C GLU A 92 -11.80 -10.79 6.86
N LEU A 93 -10.53 -10.39 6.70
CA LEU A 93 -10.13 -9.30 5.81
C LEU A 93 -8.87 -9.68 5.04
N ALA A 94 -8.90 -9.52 3.71
CA ALA A 94 -7.75 -9.78 2.83
C ALA A 94 -7.08 -11.16 3.06
N GLY A 95 -7.89 -12.19 3.32
CA GLY A 95 -7.43 -13.56 3.61
C GLY A 95 -6.93 -13.79 5.05
N ILE A 96 -6.98 -12.77 5.91
CA ILE A 96 -6.65 -12.89 7.33
C ILE A 96 -7.94 -13.17 8.10
N LYS A 97 -8.03 -14.36 8.69
CA LYS A 97 -9.14 -14.72 9.58
C LYS A 97 -9.19 -13.81 10.81
N ALA A 98 -10.37 -13.70 11.42
CA ALA A 98 -10.59 -12.94 12.65
C ALA A 98 -9.53 -13.26 13.72
N THR A 99 -8.74 -12.25 14.09
CA THR A 99 -7.63 -12.40 15.05
C THR A 99 -8.04 -12.04 16.47
N ASN A 100 -9.21 -11.40 16.65
CA ASN A 100 -9.70 -10.85 17.92
C ASN A 100 -8.75 -9.86 18.60
N LYS A 101 -7.79 -9.31 17.85
CA LYS A 101 -6.87 -8.28 18.35
C LYS A 101 -7.46 -6.90 18.18
N GLU A 102 -7.13 -6.03 19.13
CA GLU A 102 -7.35 -4.59 18.99
C GLU A 102 -6.41 -4.03 17.91
N VAL A 103 -6.94 -3.08 17.15
CA VAL A 103 -6.25 -2.38 16.07
C VAL A 103 -6.43 -0.88 16.24
N ASP A 104 -5.42 -0.14 15.81
CA ASP A 104 -5.37 1.31 15.81
C ASP A 104 -4.62 1.76 14.54
N ILE A 105 -5.38 2.00 13.48
CA ILE A 105 -4.86 2.10 12.11
C ILE A 105 -5.05 3.51 11.58
N PRO A 106 -3.97 4.21 11.20
CA PRO A 106 -4.09 5.53 10.58
C PRO A 106 -4.85 5.47 9.24
N LEU A 107 -5.70 6.47 9.04
CA LEU A 107 -6.54 6.65 7.86
C LEU A 107 -6.54 8.13 7.46
N CYS A 108 -6.40 8.40 6.17
CA CYS A 108 -6.71 9.70 5.57
C CYS A 108 -7.69 9.52 4.42
N VAL A 109 -8.69 10.38 4.31
CA VAL A 109 -9.64 10.35 3.17
C VAL A 109 -9.80 11.74 2.60
N SER A 110 -9.65 11.85 1.28
CA SER A 110 -9.93 13.06 0.51
C SER A 110 -11.25 12.90 -0.25
N TYR A 111 -12.11 13.90 -0.16
CA TYR A 111 -13.44 13.93 -0.76
C TYR A 111 -13.60 15.08 -1.75
N ASP A 112 -14.36 14.83 -2.81
CA ASP A 112 -14.90 15.85 -3.71
C ASP A 112 -16.38 16.05 -3.40
N LEU A 113 -16.80 17.31 -3.35
CA LEU A 113 -18.14 17.70 -2.95
C LEU A 113 -18.83 18.48 -4.07
N ILE A 114 -20.11 18.21 -4.28
CA ILE A 114 -21.03 19.01 -5.10
C ILE A 114 -22.31 19.20 -4.30
N ASP A 115 -22.74 20.45 -4.11
CA ASP A 115 -23.94 20.82 -3.35
C ASP A 115 -24.01 20.22 -1.92
N GLY A 116 -22.83 20.06 -1.30
CA GLY A 116 -22.70 19.49 0.04
C GLY A 116 -22.88 17.97 0.11
N LEU A 117 -22.91 17.27 -1.03
CA LEU A 117 -22.88 15.81 -1.15
C LEU A 117 -21.51 15.34 -1.63
N ILE A 118 -21.09 14.18 -1.15
CA ILE A 118 -19.83 13.54 -1.55
C ILE A 118 -20.01 12.87 -2.90
N THR A 119 -19.25 13.27 -3.91
CA THR A 119 -19.26 12.66 -5.25
C THR A 119 -18.06 11.74 -5.48
N GLN A 120 -16.93 11.98 -4.81
CA GLN A 120 -15.78 11.08 -4.85
C GLN A 120 -15.09 11.00 -3.50
N ALA A 121 -14.48 9.85 -3.22
CA ALA A 121 -13.53 9.69 -2.12
C ALA A 121 -12.28 8.93 -2.56
N ARG A 122 -11.11 9.36 -2.06
CA ARG A 122 -9.83 8.65 -2.16
C ARG A 122 -9.39 8.31 -0.75
N ILE A 123 -9.39 7.02 -0.46
CA ILE A 123 -9.14 6.44 0.86
C ILE A 123 -7.68 5.99 0.91
N TYR A 124 -6.94 6.51 1.88
CA TYR A 124 -5.57 6.14 2.21
C TYR A 124 -5.58 5.42 3.56
N PHE A 125 -5.67 4.09 3.50
CA PHE A 125 -5.69 3.24 4.70
C PHE A 125 -4.36 2.49 4.82
N LEU A 126 -3.71 2.59 5.99
CA LEU A 126 -2.40 1.99 6.22
C LEU A 126 -2.53 0.49 6.56
N GLY A 127 -2.83 -0.32 5.55
CA GLY A 127 -3.03 -1.76 5.69
C GLY A 127 -1.83 -2.49 6.32
N GLU A 128 -0.60 -2.04 6.12
CA GLU A 128 0.59 -2.63 6.77
C GLU A 128 0.58 -2.52 8.29
N VAL A 129 0.01 -1.43 8.84
CA VAL A 129 -0.15 -1.25 10.28
C VAL A 129 -1.15 -2.28 10.81
N PHE A 130 -2.26 -2.50 10.08
CA PHE A 130 -3.19 -3.58 10.36
C PHE A 130 -2.50 -4.95 10.34
N MET A 131 -1.76 -5.28 9.27
CA MET A 131 -1.07 -6.58 9.16
C MET A 131 -0.18 -6.84 10.38
N ASN A 132 0.59 -5.84 10.79
CA ASN A 132 1.47 -5.93 11.96
C ASN A 132 0.68 -6.12 13.26
N GLN A 133 -0.37 -5.32 13.49
CA GLN A 133 -1.22 -5.41 14.70
C GLN A 133 -2.02 -6.72 14.75
N ALA A 134 -2.49 -7.22 13.62
CA ALA A 134 -3.11 -8.53 13.46
C ALA A 134 -2.12 -9.67 13.76
N GLY A 135 -0.81 -9.40 13.79
CA GLY A 135 0.25 -10.39 13.95
C GLY A 135 0.52 -11.20 12.69
N VAL A 136 0.16 -10.64 11.54
CA VAL A 136 0.47 -11.13 10.20
C VAL A 136 1.67 -10.35 9.64
N SER A 137 2.56 -9.86 10.51
CA SER A 137 3.77 -9.17 10.08
C SER A 137 4.48 -10.00 9.02
N ALA A 138 4.99 -9.33 7.99
CA ALA A 138 6.00 -9.92 7.10
C ALA A 138 6.99 -10.69 7.98
N ALA A 139 7.37 -11.91 7.54
CA ALA A 139 8.24 -12.81 8.29
C ALA A 139 9.28 -11.99 9.07
N PRO A 140 9.41 -12.22 10.40
CA PRO A 140 10.22 -11.37 11.27
C PRO A 140 11.54 -11.09 10.56
N ARG A 141 11.92 -9.80 10.44
CA ARG A 141 13.15 -9.39 9.74
C ARG A 141 14.24 -10.36 10.17
N GLN A 142 14.61 -11.27 9.26
CA GLN A 142 15.50 -12.34 9.66
C GLN A 142 16.82 -11.66 9.96
N LYS A 143 17.24 -11.67 11.23
CA LYS A 143 18.43 -11.00 11.70
C LYS A 143 19.59 -11.45 10.82
N THR A 144 20.15 -10.54 10.06
CA THR A 144 21.15 -10.80 9.03
C THR A 144 22.34 -9.91 9.32
N THR A 145 23.56 -10.42 9.14
CA THR A 145 24.77 -9.64 9.40
C THR A 145 25.16 -8.77 8.19
N PHE A 146 24.91 -9.26 6.97
CA PHE A 146 25.26 -8.59 5.72
C PHE A 146 24.08 -8.53 4.75
N LEU A 147 23.85 -7.33 4.20
CA LEU A 147 22.91 -7.09 3.11
C LEU A 147 23.68 -6.90 1.81
N VAL A 148 23.32 -7.65 0.78
CA VAL A 148 23.85 -7.49 -0.57
C VAL A 148 22.73 -6.96 -1.45
N ARG A 149 22.94 -5.79 -2.06
CA ARG A 149 22.01 -5.18 -3.01
C ARG A 149 22.62 -5.19 -4.40
N ASP A 150 22.05 -5.97 -5.28
CA ASP A 150 22.29 -5.88 -6.71
C ASP A 150 21.33 -4.84 -7.29
N ILE A 151 21.88 -3.72 -7.72
CA ILE A 151 21.11 -2.57 -8.19
C ILE A 151 21.27 -2.48 -9.70
N PHE A 152 20.16 -2.59 -10.40
CA PHE A 152 20.08 -2.57 -11.85
C PHE A 152 19.34 -1.33 -12.32
N GLN A 153 20.01 -0.52 -13.13
CA GLN A 153 19.35 0.53 -13.89
C GLN A 153 18.76 -0.08 -15.15
N LEU A 154 17.44 -0.05 -15.28
CA LEU A 154 16.75 -0.62 -16.43
C LEU A 154 16.58 0.41 -17.55
N LYS A 155 16.51 -0.07 -18.79
CA LYS A 155 16.14 0.73 -19.95
C LYS A 155 14.72 1.29 -19.77
N PHE A 156 14.50 2.51 -20.26
CA PHE A 156 13.18 3.14 -20.22
C PHE A 156 12.10 2.24 -20.82
N GLY A 157 11.00 2.04 -20.09
CA GLY A 157 9.88 1.18 -20.50
C GLY A 157 10.08 -0.33 -20.28
N HIS A 158 11.24 -0.79 -19.82
CA HIS A 158 11.54 -2.22 -19.69
C HIS A 158 11.15 -2.82 -18.33
N PHE A 159 10.45 -2.06 -17.47
CA PHE A 159 10.08 -2.55 -16.13
C PHE A 159 9.15 -3.77 -16.18
N ARG A 160 8.13 -3.73 -17.05
CA ARG A 160 7.15 -4.83 -17.20
C ARG A 160 7.80 -6.16 -17.62
N PRO A 161 8.59 -6.23 -18.71
CA PRO A 161 9.24 -7.49 -19.10
C PRO A 161 10.24 -7.99 -18.04
N VAL A 162 10.94 -7.09 -17.34
CA VAL A 162 11.84 -7.48 -16.24
C VAL A 162 11.07 -8.07 -15.06
N LYS A 163 9.92 -7.51 -14.70
CA LYS A 163 9.05 -8.06 -13.65
C LYS A 163 8.59 -9.48 -14.01
N GLU A 164 8.25 -9.73 -15.26
CA GLU A 164 7.87 -11.07 -15.75
C GLU A 164 9.04 -12.06 -15.62
N LEU A 165 10.26 -11.64 -15.98
CA LEU A 165 11.47 -12.45 -15.80
C LEU A 165 11.74 -12.81 -14.33
N PHE A 166 11.55 -11.89 -13.39
CA PHE A 166 11.72 -12.17 -11.96
C PHE A 166 10.62 -13.08 -11.40
N SER A 167 9.40 -13.00 -11.94
CA SER A 167 8.34 -13.96 -11.60
C SER A 167 8.71 -15.37 -12.07
N GLU A 168 9.17 -15.52 -13.31
CA GLU A 168 9.63 -16.80 -13.86
C GLU A 168 10.77 -17.39 -13.01
N ALA A 169 11.78 -16.57 -12.68
CA ALA A 169 12.92 -17.02 -11.91
C ALA A 169 12.54 -17.43 -10.48
N LYS A 170 11.53 -16.79 -9.88
CA LYS A 170 10.97 -17.20 -8.59
C LYS A 170 10.26 -18.55 -8.72
N ASP A 171 9.40 -18.73 -9.72
CA ASP A 171 8.61 -19.96 -9.92
C ASP A 171 9.53 -21.18 -10.18
N LYS A 172 10.69 -20.95 -10.78
CA LYS A 172 11.72 -21.95 -11.04
C LYS A 172 12.77 -22.11 -9.93
N ASN A 173 12.61 -21.42 -8.80
CA ASN A 173 13.58 -21.43 -7.68
C ASN A 173 15.02 -21.07 -8.11
N MET A 174 15.17 -20.15 -9.07
CA MET A 174 16.46 -19.72 -9.61
C MET A 174 17.12 -18.60 -8.79
N MET A 175 16.49 -18.17 -7.71
CA MET A 175 17.02 -17.14 -6.82
C MET A 175 18.10 -17.74 -5.91
N PRO A 176 19.17 -16.99 -5.60
CA PRO A 176 20.24 -17.48 -4.75
C PRO A 176 19.69 -17.86 -3.37
N GLU A 177 20.26 -18.93 -2.80
CA GLU A 177 19.95 -19.34 -1.45
C GLU A 177 20.48 -18.27 -0.48
N ALA A 178 19.54 -17.51 0.09
CA ALA A 178 19.80 -16.40 1.00
C ALA A 178 18.83 -16.49 2.17
N LYS A 179 19.22 -15.89 3.29
CA LYS A 179 18.40 -15.82 4.51
C LYS A 179 17.04 -15.19 4.21
N PHE A 180 17.06 -14.14 3.39
CA PHE A 180 15.88 -13.64 2.70
C PHE A 180 16.29 -13.04 1.36
N SER A 181 15.31 -12.92 0.44
CA SER A 181 15.47 -12.24 -0.83
C SER A 181 14.25 -11.37 -1.11
N ARG A 182 14.47 -10.12 -1.54
CA ARG A 182 13.40 -9.18 -1.93
C ARG A 182 13.77 -8.41 -3.19
N VAL A 183 12.77 -8.19 -4.04
CA VAL A 183 12.89 -7.36 -5.25
C VAL A 183 12.14 -6.05 -4.99
N LEU A 184 12.85 -4.93 -5.10
CA LEU A 184 12.34 -3.60 -4.84
C LEU A 184 12.43 -2.75 -6.12
N SER A 185 11.47 -1.83 -6.28
CA SER A 185 11.56 -0.73 -7.24
C SER A 185 11.76 0.56 -6.47
N ASP A 186 12.61 1.44 -6.96
CA ASP A 186 12.72 2.79 -6.40
C ASP A 186 11.46 3.60 -6.75
N PHE A 187 10.80 4.16 -5.74
CA PHE A 187 9.61 5.01 -5.89
C PHE A 187 9.98 6.49 -6.01
N THR A 188 11.19 6.87 -5.60
CA THR A 188 11.60 8.28 -5.38
C THR A 188 12.86 8.70 -6.14
N GLY A 189 13.70 7.75 -6.56
CA GLY A 189 14.99 8.00 -7.22
C GLY A 189 14.89 8.17 -8.74
N ASP A 190 16.04 8.10 -9.41
CA ASP A 190 16.12 8.04 -10.87
C ASP A 190 15.22 6.90 -11.36
N ALA A 191 14.24 7.22 -12.22
CA ALA A 191 13.24 6.26 -12.67
C ALA A 191 13.89 4.95 -13.19
N TYR A 192 13.19 3.82 -13.06
CA TYR A 192 13.61 2.51 -13.59
C TYR A 192 14.77 1.80 -12.86
N ARG A 193 14.94 2.05 -11.56
CA ARG A 193 15.86 1.27 -10.71
C ARG A 193 15.17 0.03 -10.11
N LEU A 194 15.75 -1.15 -10.36
CA LEU A 194 15.38 -2.42 -9.74
C LEU A 194 16.48 -2.83 -8.75
N ILE A 195 16.09 -3.24 -7.54
CA ILE A 195 17.02 -3.65 -6.49
C ILE A 195 16.68 -5.07 -6.05
N LEU A 196 17.63 -5.99 -6.21
CA LEU A 196 17.57 -7.31 -5.59
C LEU A 196 18.38 -7.27 -4.29
N GLU A 197 17.71 -7.36 -3.16
CA GLU A 197 18.31 -7.36 -1.83
C GLU A 197 18.30 -8.77 -1.24
N ASN A 198 19.49 -9.28 -0.90
CA ASN A 198 19.69 -10.59 -0.30
C ASN A 198 20.38 -10.46 1.07
N GLY A 199 19.98 -11.30 2.03
CA GLY A 199 20.57 -11.34 3.37
C GLY A 199 21.48 -12.54 3.63
N TYR A 200 22.65 -12.31 4.24
CA TYR A 200 23.64 -13.33 4.61
C TYR A 200 24.19 -13.18 6.04
N ASP A 201 24.52 -14.30 6.69
CA ASP A 201 25.12 -14.30 8.03
C ASP A 201 26.64 -14.03 7.99
N SER A 202 27.31 -14.39 6.88
CA SER A 202 28.72 -14.10 6.61
C SER A 202 28.98 -13.76 5.14
N LEU A 203 30.13 -13.15 4.84
CA LEU A 203 30.58 -12.94 3.47
C LEU A 203 30.93 -14.25 2.75
N LEU A 204 31.25 -15.31 3.50
CA LEU A 204 31.52 -16.63 2.93
C LEU A 204 30.24 -17.29 2.41
N ASP A 205 29.11 -17.13 3.12
CA ASP A 205 27.81 -17.63 2.67
C ASP A 205 27.40 -16.97 1.34
N TYR A 206 27.68 -15.68 1.22
CA TYR A 206 27.48 -14.93 -0.01
C TYR A 206 28.41 -15.40 -1.15
N GLU A 207 29.70 -15.60 -0.89
CA GLU A 207 30.62 -16.11 -1.92
C GLU A 207 30.20 -17.51 -2.41
N THR A 208 29.74 -18.35 -1.48
CA THR A 208 29.20 -19.68 -1.79
C THR A 208 27.96 -19.57 -2.68
N SER A 209 27.02 -18.66 -2.37
CA SER A 209 25.79 -18.49 -3.16
C SER A 209 26.05 -18.01 -4.59
N LEU A 210 27.09 -17.19 -4.82
CA LEU A 210 27.53 -16.82 -6.16
C LEU A 210 28.02 -18.03 -6.96
N SER A 211 28.77 -18.92 -6.32
CA SER A 211 29.39 -20.08 -6.98
C SER A 211 28.40 -21.17 -7.36
N THR A 212 27.36 -21.38 -6.53
CA THR A 212 26.33 -22.41 -6.77
C THR A 212 25.25 -21.93 -7.73
N GLY A 213 24.77 -20.68 -7.60
CA GLY A 213 23.68 -20.15 -8.41
C GLY A 213 24.06 -19.80 -9.87
N MET A 214 25.30 -19.34 -10.11
CA MET A 214 25.72 -18.87 -11.45
C MET A 214 26.17 -19.99 -12.40
N ALA A 215 26.42 -21.19 -11.87
CA ALA A 215 26.82 -22.35 -12.66
C ALA A 215 25.64 -23.06 -13.34
N ASP A 216 24.40 -22.73 -12.95
CA ASP A 216 23.19 -23.33 -13.51
C ASP A 216 22.94 -22.88 -14.96
N PRO A 217 22.85 -23.82 -15.94
CA PRO A 217 22.56 -23.49 -17.34
C PRO A 217 21.24 -22.74 -17.56
N GLU A 218 20.20 -23.01 -16.77
CA GLU A 218 18.92 -22.28 -16.86
C GLU A 218 19.09 -20.84 -16.37
N TRP A 219 19.84 -20.65 -15.27
CA TRP A 219 20.18 -19.32 -14.77
C TRP A 219 20.96 -18.51 -15.79
N GLN A 220 21.93 -19.11 -16.47
CA GLN A 220 22.72 -18.43 -17.50
C GLN A 220 21.87 -18.01 -18.71
N GLN A 221 20.89 -18.82 -19.11
CA GLN A 221 19.97 -18.46 -20.19
C GLN A 221 19.04 -17.32 -19.78
N TRP A 222 18.50 -17.38 -18.57
CA TRP A 222 17.69 -16.31 -18.00
C TRP A 222 18.48 -15.00 -17.89
N TYR A 223 19.71 -15.07 -17.37
CA TYR A 223 20.58 -13.92 -17.17
C TYR A 223 20.89 -13.19 -18.48
N LYS A 224 21.08 -13.94 -19.58
CA LYS A 224 21.25 -13.35 -20.93
C LYS A 224 20.05 -12.49 -21.34
N LYS A 225 18.83 -12.99 -21.14
CA LYS A 225 17.60 -12.23 -21.43
C LYS A 225 17.50 -11.01 -20.53
N PHE A 226 17.78 -11.18 -19.23
CA PHE A 226 17.73 -10.09 -18.27
C PHE A 226 18.70 -8.94 -18.63
N MET A 227 19.93 -9.26 -19.03
CA MET A 227 20.93 -8.25 -19.43
C MET A 227 20.47 -7.36 -20.58
N GLU A 228 19.61 -7.84 -21.48
CA GLU A 228 19.09 -7.00 -22.59
C GLU A 228 18.26 -5.81 -22.09
N HIS A 229 17.76 -5.86 -20.85
CA HIS A 229 16.96 -4.82 -20.23
C HIS A 229 17.74 -3.89 -19.30
N VAL A 230 19.01 -4.16 -19.03
CA VAL A 230 19.84 -3.41 -18.07
C VAL A 230 20.75 -2.44 -18.82
N GLU A 231 20.79 -1.19 -18.38
CA GLU A 231 21.73 -0.16 -18.86
C GLU A 231 23.04 -0.19 -18.07
N SER A 232 22.93 -0.33 -16.75
CA SER A 232 24.08 -0.43 -15.86
C SER A 232 23.71 -1.17 -14.57
N SER A 233 24.71 -1.71 -13.89
CA SER A 233 24.52 -2.35 -12.59
C SER A 233 25.64 -2.00 -11.64
N HIS A 234 25.33 -1.89 -10.36
CA HIS A 234 26.33 -1.86 -9.29
C HIS A 234 25.84 -2.68 -8.10
N ARG A 235 26.77 -3.01 -7.21
CA ARG A 235 26.51 -3.81 -6.02
C ARG A 235 26.91 -3.06 -4.77
N GLU A 236 26.04 -3.07 -3.79
CA GLU A 236 26.35 -2.63 -2.42
C GLU A 236 26.43 -3.86 -1.51
N ILE A 237 27.47 -3.91 -0.67
CA ILE A 237 27.58 -4.89 0.42
C ILE A 237 27.62 -4.09 1.71
N LEU A 238 26.56 -4.20 2.50
CA LEU A 238 26.33 -3.42 3.70
C LEU A 238 26.37 -4.35 4.91
N LYS A 239 27.02 -3.93 5.99
CA LYS A 239 26.98 -4.64 7.27
C LYS A 239 25.84 -4.06 8.12
N GLU A 240 24.96 -4.90 8.63
CA GLU A 240 23.94 -4.50 9.60
C GLU A 240 24.61 -4.30 10.97
N ILE A 241 24.45 -3.10 11.55
CA ILE A 241 25.10 -2.72 12.82
C ILE A 241 24.09 -2.73 13.99
N PHE A 242 22.78 -2.67 13.69
CA PHE A 242 21.69 -2.68 14.66
C PHE A 242 20.51 -3.51 14.15
#